data_AF-A0A350VUL7-F1
#
_entry.id   AF-A0A350VUL7-F1
#
_cell.length_a   1.000
_cell.length_b   1.000
_cell.length_c   1.000
_cell.angle_alpha   90.00
_cell.angle_beta   90.00
_cell.angle_gamma   90.00
#
_symmetry.space_group_name_H-M   'P 1'
#
loop_
_entity.id
_entity.type
_entity.pdbx_description
1 polymer ?
#
loop_
_entity_poly.entity_id
_entity_poly.type
_entity_poly.pdbx_seq_one_letter_code
_entity_poly.pdbx_strand_id
1 'polypeptide(L)'
;MRILFYCWKAYNQADIISALRRRGHTVDTFELELGNFEVDENFTGRFIDKLFNGEKNTACSNVPEAQEHECNERGTAEKLSSVYDAVFSVNYFPIISDICEQFSETGIKYICWTCDSPLSTMYHQSIFNKCNYIFIFDKFCYMEFKERGANVFYLPLAAAVERADEALGHQYDIINNSIYYGVVDRECKEQREQRENREQRERGGQGERGEQRERGGQKAYRESDRSFCSDQNKGNEINPGHCHSDETSSDYLYDVSFIGSMYRKNSYDEIKDMLPDYVRGYFDALMKLQMEIYGENYIDGMLTAEIIDELSRRFRIEKSERSFSNISLIFSTTVLGFKIAQLERYKLLGALSKRYDVSVFTDDENADFVLAHNMGPVRYWDESPVVFYNSRINLNFTIRNIRSGIPLRVWDILAAGGFCITNFQPELVMYFKNGEELVWFEDEADLVKKVGYYLSHEDERKRIALNGQKKVRELHNYDVRLRAIEEAITT
;
A
#
# COMPACT_ATOMS: atom_id res chain seq x y z
N MET A 1 -25.27 -5.72 15.19
CA MET A 1 -26.01 -5.64 13.92
C MET A 1 -25.78 -6.91 13.11
N ARG A 2 -26.65 -7.20 12.15
CA ARG A 2 -26.37 -8.12 11.05
C ARG A 2 -25.94 -7.31 9.82
N ILE A 3 -24.76 -7.59 9.30
CA ILE A 3 -24.08 -6.82 8.26
C ILE A 3 -23.88 -7.70 7.03
N LEU A 4 -24.26 -7.19 5.85
CA LEU A 4 -23.90 -7.79 4.58
C LEU A 4 -22.61 -7.14 4.07
N PHE A 5 -21.51 -7.89 4.06
CA PHE A 5 -20.22 -7.38 3.63
C PHE A 5 -19.99 -7.69 2.15
N TYR A 6 -19.85 -6.66 1.32
CA TYR A 6 -19.43 -6.84 -0.07
C TYR A 6 -17.91 -7.01 -0.14
N CYS A 7 -17.48 -8.20 -0.54
CA CYS A 7 -16.08 -8.55 -0.72
C CYS A 7 -15.62 -8.22 -2.14
N TRP A 8 -14.47 -7.57 -2.26
CA TRP A 8 -13.86 -7.21 -3.54
C TRP A 8 -12.33 -7.39 -3.46
N LYS A 9 -11.56 -6.90 -4.43
CA LYS A 9 -10.09 -6.95 -4.48
C LYS A 9 -9.43 -5.97 -3.48
N ALA A 10 -9.71 -6.11 -2.18
CA ALA A 10 -9.19 -5.26 -1.10
C ALA A 10 -8.35 -6.03 -0.05
N TYR A 11 -7.19 -5.47 0.32
CA TYR A 11 -6.18 -6.09 1.20
C TYR A 11 -6.48 -6.04 2.72
N ASN A 12 -7.62 -5.51 3.14
CA ASN A 12 -8.00 -5.40 4.55
C ASN A 12 -9.41 -5.89 4.88
N GLN A 13 -10.13 -6.48 3.90
CA GLN A 13 -11.50 -6.94 4.12
C GLN A 13 -11.61 -8.01 5.21
N ALA A 14 -10.67 -8.97 5.27
CA ALA A 14 -10.68 -10.00 6.30
C ALA A 14 -10.38 -9.45 7.70
N ASP A 15 -9.51 -8.44 7.84
CA ASP A 15 -9.25 -7.76 9.12
C ASP A 15 -10.52 -7.08 9.64
N ILE A 16 -11.23 -6.36 8.75
CA ILE A 16 -12.48 -5.67 9.07
C ILE A 16 -13.58 -6.66 9.44
N ILE A 17 -13.77 -7.74 8.66
CA ILE A 17 -14.76 -8.79 8.95
C ILE A 17 -14.45 -9.48 10.29
N SER A 18 -13.18 -9.80 10.55
CA SER A 18 -12.74 -10.41 11.81
C SER A 18 -13.02 -9.49 12.99
N ALA A 19 -12.65 -8.21 12.91
CA ALA A 19 -12.90 -7.23 13.96
C ALA A 19 -14.40 -6.96 14.17
N LEU A 20 -15.22 -6.84 13.12
CA LEU A 20 -16.68 -6.74 13.23
C LEU A 20 -17.28 -7.94 14.00
N ARG A 21 -16.80 -9.16 13.71
CA ARG A 21 -17.23 -10.38 14.41
C ARG A 21 -16.78 -10.39 15.88
N ARG A 22 -15.54 -9.99 16.18
CA ARG A 22 -15.04 -9.82 17.58
C ARG A 22 -15.89 -8.82 18.38
N ARG A 23 -16.40 -7.78 17.71
CA ARG A 23 -17.29 -6.76 18.29
C ARG A 23 -18.75 -7.20 18.45
N GLY A 24 -19.07 -8.45 18.09
CA GLY A 24 -20.40 -9.04 18.27
C GLY A 24 -21.39 -8.78 17.12
N HIS A 25 -20.91 -8.37 15.95
CA HIS A 25 -21.76 -8.29 14.75
C HIS A 25 -21.81 -9.64 14.01
N THR A 26 -22.98 -9.99 13.50
CA THR A 26 -23.11 -11.08 12.53
C THR A 26 -22.73 -10.52 11.16
N VAL A 27 -21.77 -11.14 10.48
CA VAL A 27 -21.26 -10.67 9.18
C VAL A 27 -21.34 -11.79 8.17
N ASP A 28 -22.27 -11.66 7.22
CA ASP A 28 -22.41 -12.54 6.07
C ASP A 28 -21.76 -11.86 4.86
N THR A 29 -21.14 -12.61 3.95
CA THR A 29 -20.43 -12.04 2.78
C THR A 29 -21.27 -12.12 1.50
N PHE A 30 -20.99 -11.21 0.57
CA PHE A 30 -21.43 -11.26 -0.83
C PHE A 30 -20.22 -11.09 -1.74
N GLU A 31 -20.03 -12.06 -2.64
CA GLU A 31 -18.91 -12.11 -3.59
C GLU A 31 -19.49 -12.24 -5.01
N LEU A 32 -19.35 -11.18 -5.79
CA LEU A 32 -19.72 -11.13 -7.19
C LEU A 32 -18.93 -10.01 -7.88
N GLU A 33 -18.25 -10.32 -8.97
CA GLU A 33 -17.53 -9.30 -9.73
C GLU A 33 -18.52 -8.39 -10.48
N LEU A 34 -18.37 -7.08 -10.30
CA LEU A 34 -19.15 -6.07 -11.00
C LEU A 34 -18.64 -5.91 -12.44
N GLY A 35 -19.52 -6.05 -13.43
CA GLY A 35 -19.21 -5.70 -14.81
C GLY A 35 -19.14 -4.17 -15.02
N ASN A 36 -19.87 -3.41 -14.21
CA ASN A 36 -19.89 -1.96 -14.21
C ASN A 36 -20.25 -1.44 -12.80
N PHE A 37 -19.66 -0.32 -12.37
CA PHE A 37 -19.85 0.22 -11.01
C PHE A 37 -21.15 1.01 -10.79
N GLU A 38 -21.86 1.34 -11.87
CA GLU A 38 -23.11 2.12 -11.85
C GLU A 38 -24.34 1.28 -12.24
N VAL A 39 -24.24 0.43 -13.28
CA VAL A 39 -25.38 -0.38 -13.77
C VAL A 39 -24.96 -1.81 -14.11
N ASP A 40 -25.43 -2.77 -13.31
CA ASP A 40 -25.24 -4.22 -13.54
C ASP A 40 -26.49 -4.96 -13.04
N GLU A 41 -27.34 -5.44 -13.96
CA GLU A 41 -28.61 -6.09 -13.64
C GLU A 41 -28.44 -7.43 -12.91
N ASN A 42 -27.42 -8.22 -13.30
CA ASN A 42 -27.13 -9.51 -12.68
C ASN A 42 -26.60 -9.32 -11.24
N PHE A 43 -25.76 -8.31 -11.03
CA PHE A 43 -25.36 -7.91 -9.68
C PHE A 43 -26.58 -7.44 -8.87
N THR A 44 -27.36 -6.51 -9.42
CA THR A 44 -28.52 -5.92 -8.73
C THR A 44 -29.51 -6.97 -8.26
N GLY A 45 -29.93 -7.88 -9.16
CA GLY A 45 -30.88 -8.94 -8.82
C GLY A 45 -30.36 -9.89 -7.73
N ARG A 46 -29.10 -10.33 -7.83
CA ARG A 46 -28.48 -11.23 -6.82
C ARG A 46 -28.22 -10.54 -5.49
N PHE A 47 -27.86 -9.25 -5.51
CA PHE A 47 -27.61 -8.47 -4.31
C PHE A 47 -28.92 -8.23 -3.53
N ILE A 48 -30.00 -7.87 -4.24
CA ILE A 48 -31.35 -7.72 -3.66
C ILE A 48 -31.85 -9.07 -3.11
N ASP A 49 -31.69 -10.18 -3.84
CA ASP A 49 -32.05 -11.52 -3.36
C ASP A 49 -31.34 -11.86 -2.03
N LYS A 50 -30.01 -11.67 -1.96
CA LYS A 50 -29.24 -11.86 -0.72
C LYS A 50 -29.75 -10.95 0.40
N LEU A 51 -30.04 -9.67 0.12
CA LEU A 51 -30.45 -8.65 1.09
C LEU A 51 -31.80 -8.94 1.77
N PHE A 52 -32.72 -9.62 1.07
CA PHE A 52 -34.08 -9.92 1.57
C PHE A 52 -34.34 -11.40 1.90
N ASN A 53 -33.66 -12.34 1.24
CA ASN A 53 -33.88 -13.78 1.42
C ASN A 53 -32.75 -14.51 2.19
N GLY A 54 -31.59 -13.86 2.36
CA GLY A 54 -30.44 -14.44 3.07
C GLY A 54 -29.80 -15.60 2.30
N GLU A 55 -29.48 -16.70 2.98
CA GLU A 55 -28.84 -17.89 2.40
C GLU A 55 -29.83 -19.00 2.00
N LYS A 56 -31.06 -18.65 1.64
CA LYS A 56 -32.00 -19.62 1.08
C LYS A 56 -31.66 -19.89 -0.38
N ASN A 57 -31.02 -21.04 -0.62
CA ASN A 57 -30.83 -21.72 -1.91
C ASN A 57 -31.64 -21.14 -3.09
N THR A 58 -30.98 -20.37 -3.96
CA THR A 58 -31.45 -20.10 -5.33
C THR A 58 -30.58 -20.82 -6.35
N ALA A 59 -30.82 -22.13 -6.47
CA ALA A 59 -30.72 -22.75 -7.78
C ALA A 59 -31.66 -21.98 -8.72
N CYS A 60 -31.18 -21.57 -9.89
CA CYS A 60 -31.86 -20.60 -10.76
C CYS A 60 -33.35 -20.88 -10.98
N SER A 61 -34.22 -19.99 -10.51
CA SER A 61 -35.44 -19.57 -11.24
C SER A 61 -36.11 -18.36 -10.57
N ASN A 62 -36.54 -17.42 -11.40
CA ASN A 62 -37.45 -16.30 -11.08
C ASN A 62 -36.87 -15.20 -10.16
N VAL A 63 -36.10 -14.30 -10.77
CA VAL A 63 -36.04 -12.90 -10.34
C VAL A 63 -37.48 -12.32 -10.44
N PRO A 64 -37.99 -11.59 -9.43
CA PRO A 64 -39.19 -10.79 -9.61
C PRO A 64 -38.89 -9.66 -10.60
N GLU A 65 -39.50 -9.71 -11.79
CA GLU A 65 -39.46 -8.58 -12.71
C GLU A 65 -40.03 -7.33 -12.02
N ALA A 66 -39.42 -6.17 -12.29
CA ALA A 66 -39.96 -4.88 -11.86
C ALA A 66 -41.23 -4.56 -12.65
N GLN A 67 -42.36 -5.15 -12.24
CA GLN A 67 -43.67 -4.85 -12.81
C GLN A 67 -44.15 -3.49 -12.30
N GLU A 68 -44.61 -2.66 -13.23
CA GLU A 68 -45.37 -1.45 -12.92
C GLU A 68 -46.63 -1.86 -12.15
N HIS A 69 -46.64 -1.59 -10.84
CA HIS A 69 -47.78 -1.93 -10.00
C HIS A 69 -48.95 -0.96 -10.25
N GLU A 70 -49.87 -1.35 -11.12
CA GLU A 70 -51.24 -0.85 -11.06
C GLU A 70 -51.81 -1.12 -9.65
N CYS A 71 -52.34 -0.07 -9.02
CA CYS A 71 -52.94 -0.14 -7.70
C CYS A 71 -54.24 -0.97 -7.72
N ASN A 72 -54.14 -2.26 -7.40
CA ASN A 72 -55.29 -3.05 -6.98
C ASN A 72 -55.37 -3.07 -5.45
N GLU A 73 -56.43 -2.47 -4.91
CA GLU A 73 -56.70 -2.44 -3.48
C GLU A 73 -56.95 -3.86 -2.92
N ARG A 74 -56.57 -4.05 -1.63
CA ARG A 74 -56.88 -5.20 -0.75
C ARG A 74 -55.95 -6.42 -0.83
N GLY A 75 -54.73 -6.22 -0.35
CA GLY A 75 -53.93 -7.23 0.34
C GLY A 75 -53.17 -6.56 1.49
N THR A 76 -53.04 -7.21 2.65
CA THR A 76 -52.22 -6.68 3.75
C THR A 76 -50.77 -6.64 3.31
N ALA A 77 -50.22 -5.44 3.14
CA ALA A 77 -48.82 -5.25 2.77
C ALA A 77 -47.91 -5.82 3.88
N GLU A 78 -47.32 -6.99 3.64
CA GLU A 78 -46.18 -7.44 4.42
C GLU A 78 -45.06 -6.43 4.21
N LYS A 79 -44.66 -5.78 5.31
CA LYS A 79 -43.68 -4.71 5.26
C LYS A 79 -42.34 -5.30 4.88
N LEU A 80 -41.90 -5.05 3.64
CA LEU A 80 -40.62 -5.53 3.13
C LEU A 80 -39.52 -5.11 4.12
N SER A 81 -38.85 -6.09 4.73
CA SER A 81 -37.82 -5.88 5.75
C SER A 81 -36.54 -6.52 5.25
N SER A 82 -35.44 -5.76 5.24
CA SER A 82 -34.13 -6.38 5.00
C SER A 82 -33.82 -7.40 6.08
N VAL A 83 -33.03 -8.40 5.73
CA VAL A 83 -32.42 -9.35 6.69
C VAL A 83 -31.26 -8.68 7.45
N TYR A 84 -30.73 -7.57 6.94
CA TYR A 84 -29.54 -6.88 7.44
C TYR A 84 -29.87 -5.48 7.94
N ASP A 85 -29.13 -5.02 8.95
CA ASP A 85 -29.22 -3.63 9.45
C ASP A 85 -28.34 -2.68 8.60
N ALA A 86 -27.27 -3.22 8.00
CA ALA A 86 -26.35 -2.46 7.16
C ALA A 86 -25.68 -3.33 6.08
N VAL A 87 -25.31 -2.68 4.97
CA VAL A 87 -24.31 -3.15 4.01
C VAL A 87 -22.97 -2.50 4.35
N PHE A 88 -21.87 -3.25 4.24
CA PHE A 88 -20.50 -2.73 4.40
C PHE A 88 -19.66 -3.03 3.16
N SER A 89 -18.83 -2.09 2.70
CA SER A 89 -17.75 -2.37 1.74
C SER A 89 -16.45 -1.63 2.04
N VAL A 90 -15.31 -2.23 1.67
CA VAL A 90 -14.07 -1.46 1.49
C VAL A 90 -14.14 -0.76 0.15
N ASN A 91 -13.88 0.55 0.13
CA ASN A 91 -14.21 1.47 -0.96
C ASN A 91 -15.72 1.63 -1.22
N TYR A 92 -16.06 2.72 -1.89
CA TYR A 92 -17.42 3.11 -2.26
C TYR A 92 -17.86 2.55 -3.63
N PHE A 93 -19.10 2.05 -3.71
CA PHE A 93 -19.71 1.52 -4.92
C PHE A 93 -21.07 2.21 -5.18
N PRO A 94 -21.20 2.99 -6.28
CA PRO A 94 -22.44 3.68 -6.63
C PRO A 94 -23.68 2.77 -6.68
N ILE A 95 -23.57 1.63 -7.37
CA ILE A 95 -24.64 0.64 -7.48
C ILE A 95 -25.14 0.13 -6.12
N ILE A 96 -24.24 -0.08 -5.15
CA ILE A 96 -24.63 -0.54 -3.79
C ILE A 96 -25.36 0.58 -3.04
N SER A 97 -24.89 1.82 -3.16
CA SER A 97 -25.56 3.00 -2.58
C SER A 97 -26.95 3.20 -3.15
N ASP A 98 -27.13 3.05 -4.46
CA ASP A 98 -28.43 3.22 -5.12
C ASP A 98 -29.41 2.10 -4.73
N ILE A 99 -28.96 0.85 -4.64
CA ILE A 99 -29.78 -0.26 -4.13
C ILE A 99 -30.19 0.01 -2.66
N CYS A 100 -29.26 0.46 -1.81
CA CYS A 100 -29.59 0.76 -0.41
C CYS A 100 -30.55 1.95 -0.27
N GLU A 101 -30.43 2.99 -1.11
CA GLU A 101 -31.35 4.14 -1.12
C GLU A 101 -32.75 3.73 -1.61
N GLN A 102 -32.85 2.88 -2.63
CA GLN A 102 -34.11 2.31 -3.13
C GLN A 102 -34.91 1.62 -2.01
N PHE A 103 -34.21 0.96 -1.07
CA PHE A 103 -34.82 0.27 0.06
C PHE A 103 -34.65 1.02 1.40
N SER A 104 -34.41 2.34 1.36
CA SER A 104 -34.19 3.17 2.57
C SER A 104 -35.33 3.14 3.59
N GLU A 105 -36.58 2.85 3.17
CA GLU A 105 -37.73 2.65 4.07
C GLU A 105 -37.57 1.45 5.03
N THR A 106 -36.69 0.50 4.69
CA THR A 106 -36.33 -0.63 5.57
C THR A 106 -35.41 -0.22 6.73
N GLY A 107 -34.79 0.97 6.65
CA GLY A 107 -33.75 1.42 7.57
C GLY A 107 -32.33 0.94 7.23
N ILE A 108 -32.14 0.22 6.13
CA ILE A 108 -30.82 -0.26 5.67
C ILE A 108 -29.84 0.90 5.48
N LYS A 109 -28.64 0.76 6.05
CA LYS A 109 -27.53 1.73 5.91
C LYS A 109 -26.47 1.19 4.97
N TYR A 110 -25.89 2.03 4.13
CA TYR A 110 -24.68 1.69 3.37
C TYR A 110 -23.46 2.32 4.03
N ILE A 111 -22.61 1.49 4.61
CA ILE A 111 -21.35 1.88 5.24
C ILE A 111 -20.23 1.58 4.24
N CYS A 112 -19.35 2.54 3.99
CA CYS A 112 -18.10 2.24 3.28
C CYS A 112 -16.90 2.88 3.96
N TRP A 113 -15.73 2.25 3.83
CA TRP A 113 -14.47 2.79 4.32
C TRP A 113 -13.43 2.71 3.21
N THR A 114 -12.91 3.86 2.76
CA THR A 114 -11.98 3.92 1.64
C THR A 114 -10.58 3.45 2.05
N CYS A 115 -9.92 2.67 1.18
CA CYS A 115 -8.49 2.41 1.25
C CYS A 115 -7.71 3.04 0.09
N ASP A 116 -8.41 3.42 -0.99
CA ASP A 116 -7.83 4.11 -2.15
C ASP A 116 -8.13 5.62 -2.10
N SER A 117 -7.19 6.44 -2.57
CA SER A 117 -7.34 7.89 -2.65
C SER A 117 -6.70 8.47 -3.93
N PRO A 118 -7.35 9.41 -4.63
CA PRO A 118 -8.79 9.67 -4.53
C PRO A 118 -9.56 8.51 -5.20
N LEU A 119 -10.69 8.13 -4.62
CA LEU A 119 -11.49 7.03 -5.15
C LEU A 119 -12.45 7.54 -6.25
N SER A 120 -12.18 7.18 -7.50
CA SER A 120 -12.92 7.68 -8.67
C SER A 120 -14.42 7.40 -8.64
N THR A 121 -14.85 6.27 -8.07
CA THR A 121 -16.27 5.89 -7.93
C THR A 121 -17.05 6.80 -6.98
N MET A 122 -16.38 7.61 -6.15
CA MET A 122 -17.03 8.63 -5.33
C MET A 122 -17.38 9.91 -6.11
N TYR A 123 -16.87 10.09 -7.33
CA TYR A 123 -17.18 11.26 -8.16
C TYR A 123 -18.51 11.05 -8.94
N HIS A 124 -19.55 10.62 -8.22
CA HIS A 124 -20.84 10.20 -8.74
C HIS A 124 -22.00 10.65 -7.81
N GLN A 125 -23.15 11.02 -8.39
CA GLN A 125 -24.28 11.63 -7.70
C GLN A 125 -24.82 10.81 -6.51
N SER A 126 -24.66 9.47 -6.52
CA SER A 126 -25.12 8.60 -5.43
C SER A 126 -24.44 8.86 -4.08
N ILE A 127 -23.31 9.58 -4.00
CA ILE A 127 -22.69 9.89 -2.69
C ILE A 127 -23.60 10.74 -1.79
N PHE A 128 -24.58 11.43 -2.38
CA PHE A 128 -25.58 12.25 -1.68
C PHE A 128 -26.82 11.46 -1.23
N ASN A 129 -26.91 10.15 -1.53
CA ASN A 129 -27.95 9.27 -1.03
C ASN A 129 -27.93 9.23 0.51
N LYS A 130 -29.11 9.19 1.15
CA LYS A 130 -29.26 9.32 2.62
C LYS A 130 -28.85 8.07 3.38
N CYS A 131 -28.87 6.91 2.74
CA CYS A 131 -28.42 5.64 3.31
C CYS A 131 -26.90 5.61 3.60
N ASN A 132 -26.12 6.51 2.99
CA ASN A 132 -24.65 6.50 3.02
C ASN A 132 -24.04 6.94 4.35
N TYR A 133 -23.04 6.20 4.81
CA TYR A 133 -22.09 6.57 5.86
C TYR A 133 -20.68 6.27 5.35
N ILE A 134 -20.03 7.31 4.81
CA ILE A 134 -18.80 7.16 4.02
C ILE A 134 -17.60 7.61 4.85
N PHE A 135 -16.70 6.68 5.18
CA PHE A 135 -15.51 6.91 5.97
C PHE A 135 -14.29 7.05 5.05
N ILE A 136 -13.59 8.19 5.12
CA ILE A 136 -12.50 8.54 4.22
C ILE A 136 -11.21 8.69 5.02
N PHE A 137 -10.16 7.97 4.62
CA PHE A 137 -8.87 7.98 5.33
C PHE A 137 -7.97 9.17 4.99
N ASP A 138 -8.15 9.78 3.83
CA ASP A 138 -7.37 10.93 3.36
C ASP A 138 -8.14 12.22 3.65
N LYS A 139 -7.61 13.04 4.56
CA LYS A 139 -8.30 14.20 5.13
C LYS A 139 -8.60 15.27 4.09
N PHE A 140 -7.75 15.43 3.08
CA PHE A 140 -7.97 16.33 1.95
C PHE A 140 -9.22 15.92 1.15
N CYS A 141 -9.32 14.65 0.75
CA CYS A 141 -10.50 14.13 0.05
C CYS A 141 -11.75 14.13 0.94
N TYR A 142 -11.60 13.90 2.24
CA TYR A 142 -12.69 14.10 3.19
C TYR A 142 -13.24 15.53 3.14
N MET A 143 -12.38 16.55 3.19
CA MET A 143 -12.83 17.95 3.12
C MET A 143 -13.52 18.24 1.79
N GLU A 144 -12.98 17.78 0.65
CA GLU A 144 -13.62 17.96 -0.66
C GLU A 144 -15.07 17.46 -0.68
N PHE A 145 -15.32 16.23 -0.22
CA PHE A 145 -16.68 15.68 -0.21
C PHE A 145 -17.56 16.26 0.90
N LYS A 146 -16.96 16.72 2.02
CA LYS A 146 -17.69 17.37 3.10
C LYS A 146 -18.21 18.75 2.70
N GLU A 147 -17.38 19.54 2.01
CA GLU A 147 -17.75 20.86 1.47
C GLU A 147 -18.84 20.76 0.39
N ARG A 148 -18.86 19.65 -0.38
CA ARG A 148 -19.95 19.32 -1.32
C ARG A 148 -21.25 18.89 -0.65
N GLY A 149 -21.27 18.65 0.67
CA GLY A 149 -22.46 18.26 1.43
C GLY A 149 -22.77 16.77 1.45
N ALA A 150 -21.83 15.89 1.11
CA ALA A 150 -22.02 14.44 1.24
C ALA A 150 -21.96 13.98 2.71
N ASN A 151 -22.60 12.86 3.05
CA ASN A 151 -22.55 12.29 4.40
C ASN A 151 -21.24 11.52 4.65
N VAL A 152 -20.16 12.29 4.74
CA VAL A 152 -18.80 11.78 4.91
C VAL A 152 -18.25 12.07 6.30
N PHE A 153 -17.36 11.17 6.73
CA PHE A 153 -16.65 11.15 8.00
C PHE A 153 -15.16 10.92 7.73
N TYR A 154 -14.29 11.59 8.48
CA TYR A 154 -12.85 11.35 8.41
C TYR A 154 -12.48 10.20 9.34
N LEU A 155 -11.81 9.17 8.82
CA LEU A 155 -11.36 8.03 9.61
C LEU A 155 -10.08 7.42 9.00
N PRO A 156 -8.88 7.67 9.60
CA PRO A 156 -7.63 7.07 9.13
C PRO A 156 -7.68 5.54 9.21
N LEU A 157 -6.86 4.88 8.38
CA LEU A 157 -6.74 3.42 8.34
C LEU A 157 -6.29 2.81 9.69
N ALA A 158 -6.31 1.48 9.75
CA ALA A 158 -5.97 0.70 10.93
C ALA A 158 -4.77 -0.22 10.71
N ALA A 159 -4.05 -0.48 11.80
CA ALA A 159 -3.06 -1.53 11.92
C ALA A 159 -3.74 -2.90 12.03
N ALA A 160 -3.34 -3.84 11.17
CA ALA A 160 -3.81 -5.23 11.22
C ALA A 160 -3.04 -6.03 12.27
N VAL A 161 -3.31 -5.72 13.54
CA VAL A 161 -2.60 -6.28 14.70
C VAL A 161 -2.72 -7.80 14.75
N GLU A 162 -3.94 -8.35 14.64
CA GLU A 162 -4.15 -9.79 14.76
C GLU A 162 -3.57 -10.57 13.58
N ARG A 163 -3.60 -9.99 12.38
CA ARG A 163 -2.95 -10.54 11.18
C ARG A 163 -1.42 -10.59 11.33
N ALA A 164 -0.83 -9.54 11.87
CA ALA A 164 0.59 -9.53 12.18
C ALA A 164 0.93 -10.59 13.25
N ASP A 165 0.11 -10.70 14.29
CA ASP A 165 0.26 -11.72 15.33
C ASP A 165 0.04 -13.15 14.83
N GLU A 166 -0.83 -13.38 13.84
CA GLU A 166 -1.03 -14.69 13.20
C GLU A 166 0.16 -15.08 12.32
N ALA A 167 0.59 -14.16 11.44
CA ALA A 167 1.73 -14.35 10.55
C ALA A 167 3.06 -14.58 11.31
N LEU A 168 3.28 -13.87 12.42
CA LEU A 168 4.44 -14.06 13.31
C LEU A 168 4.20 -15.21 14.32
N GLY A 169 2.94 -15.48 14.68
CA GLY A 169 2.48 -16.51 15.62
C GLY A 169 2.81 -17.93 15.17
N HIS A 170 2.96 -18.16 13.87
CA HIS A 170 3.52 -19.40 13.33
C HIS A 170 5.00 -19.66 13.73
N GLN A 171 5.65 -18.74 14.47
CA GLN A 171 6.91 -18.97 15.19
C GLN A 171 6.86 -18.66 16.70
N TYR A 172 5.73 -18.18 17.24
CA TYR A 172 5.60 -17.67 18.62
C TYR A 172 4.60 -18.49 19.46
N ASP A 173 5.05 -19.59 20.06
CA ASP A 173 4.29 -20.30 21.10
C ASP A 173 4.52 -19.65 22.48
N ILE A 174 3.51 -18.92 22.96
CA ILE A 174 3.58 -17.92 24.04
C ILE A 174 3.96 -18.49 25.42
N ILE A 175 4.02 -19.82 25.58
CA ILE A 175 4.24 -20.48 26.87
C ILE A 175 5.72 -20.82 27.15
N ASN A 176 6.56 -21.02 26.12
CA ASN A 176 7.86 -21.70 26.30
C ASN A 176 9.13 -20.85 26.04
N ASN A 177 9.01 -19.56 25.71
CA ASN A 177 10.13 -18.61 25.56
C ASN A 177 11.35 -19.17 24.77
N SER A 178 11.07 -19.82 23.65
CA SER A 178 12.04 -20.52 22.80
C SER A 178 11.53 -20.47 21.35
N ILE A 179 12.27 -19.78 20.47
CA ILE A 179 11.89 -19.58 19.06
C ILE A 179 12.13 -20.87 18.28
N TYR A 180 11.08 -21.40 17.64
CA TYR A 180 11.21 -22.50 16.68
C TYR A 180 11.25 -21.94 15.26
N TYR A 181 12.39 -22.10 14.58
CA TYR A 181 12.59 -21.69 13.19
C TYR A 181 11.75 -22.56 12.23
N GLY A 182 10.53 -22.11 11.96
CA GLY A 182 9.60 -22.70 10.99
C GLY A 182 9.71 -22.07 9.60
N VAL A 183 9.91 -22.92 8.59
CA VAL A 183 9.57 -22.71 7.15
C VAL A 183 10.47 -21.79 6.31
N VAL A 184 11.05 -20.70 6.79
CA VAL A 184 11.83 -19.77 5.91
C VAL A 184 13.27 -20.24 5.58
N ASP A 185 13.91 -21.04 6.43
CA ASP A 185 15.37 -21.32 6.35
C ASP A 185 15.81 -22.41 5.34
N ARG A 186 14.92 -22.99 4.51
CA ARG A 186 15.37 -23.95 3.47
C ARG A 186 15.73 -23.29 2.15
N GLU A 187 14.80 -22.55 1.54
CA GLU A 187 15.06 -21.92 0.24
C GLU A 187 16.08 -20.78 0.33
N CYS A 188 16.03 -19.94 1.37
CA CYS A 188 17.01 -18.87 1.57
C CYS A 188 18.43 -19.39 1.80
N LYS A 189 18.57 -20.56 2.43
CA LYS A 189 19.88 -21.18 2.73
C LYS A 189 20.46 -21.88 1.51
N GLU A 190 19.64 -22.61 0.75
CA GLU A 190 20.04 -23.15 -0.55
C GLU A 190 20.42 -22.01 -1.53
N GLN A 191 19.72 -20.88 -1.51
CA GLN A 191 20.09 -19.69 -2.31
C GLN A 191 21.39 -19.02 -1.84
N ARG A 192 21.67 -18.97 -0.52
CA ARG A 192 22.98 -18.52 0.01
C ARG A 192 24.11 -19.45 -0.41
N GLU A 193 23.96 -20.75 -0.21
CA GLU A 193 24.97 -21.75 -0.60
C GLU A 193 25.20 -21.73 -2.13
N GLN A 194 24.17 -21.49 -2.94
CA GLN A 194 24.32 -21.29 -4.38
C GLN A 194 25.02 -19.98 -4.74
N ARG A 195 24.78 -18.86 -4.02
CA ARG A 195 25.53 -17.60 -4.20
C ARG A 195 27.01 -17.76 -3.85
N GLU A 196 27.33 -18.34 -2.68
CA GLU A 196 28.72 -18.56 -2.26
C GLU A 196 29.48 -19.49 -3.23
N ASN A 197 28.84 -20.57 -3.70
CA ASN A 197 29.41 -21.44 -4.73
C ASN A 197 29.62 -20.73 -6.08
N ARG A 198 28.79 -19.73 -6.42
CA ARG A 198 28.93 -18.94 -7.64
C ARG A 198 30.09 -17.95 -7.54
N GLU A 199 30.21 -17.24 -6.42
CA GLU A 199 31.32 -16.32 -6.17
C GLU A 199 32.68 -17.05 -6.10
N GLN A 200 32.72 -18.25 -5.52
CA GLN A 200 33.93 -19.08 -5.53
C GLN A 200 34.29 -19.56 -6.94
N ARG A 201 33.32 -19.91 -7.79
CA ARG A 201 33.56 -20.28 -9.20
C ARG A 201 34.06 -19.09 -10.02
N GLU A 202 33.53 -17.90 -9.79
CA GLU A 202 33.95 -16.68 -10.50
C GLU A 202 35.36 -16.23 -10.06
N ARG A 203 35.75 -16.44 -8.80
CA ARG A 203 37.14 -16.26 -8.33
C ARG A 203 38.11 -17.36 -8.81
N GLY A 204 37.63 -18.59 -9.00
CA GLY A 204 38.41 -19.70 -9.57
C GLY A 204 38.60 -19.64 -11.09
N GLY A 205 37.76 -18.88 -11.81
CA GLY A 205 37.69 -18.85 -13.27
C GLY A 205 38.75 -18.01 -14.00
N GLN A 206 39.69 -17.36 -13.29
CA GLN A 206 40.79 -16.58 -13.90
C GLN A 206 42.12 -17.36 -14.03
N GLY A 207 42.10 -18.67 -13.78
CA GLY A 207 43.16 -19.59 -14.19
C GLY A 207 42.89 -20.22 -15.57
N GLU A 208 43.92 -20.25 -16.42
CA GLU A 208 43.99 -21.04 -17.67
C GLU A 208 43.06 -20.64 -18.84
N ARG A 209 43.58 -19.77 -19.72
CA ARG A 209 43.59 -20.00 -21.18
C ARG A 209 44.65 -19.13 -21.86
N GLY A 210 45.76 -19.75 -22.25
CA GLY A 210 46.84 -19.10 -23.00
C GLY A 210 46.61 -19.13 -24.51
N GLU A 211 47.13 -18.08 -25.17
CA GLU A 211 47.70 -18.03 -26.54
C GLU A 211 46.87 -18.61 -27.71
N GLN A 212 46.57 -17.90 -28.80
CA GLN A 212 47.52 -17.20 -29.68
C GLN A 212 46.79 -16.21 -30.62
N ARG A 213 47.34 -14.99 -30.80
CA ARG A 213 47.72 -14.44 -32.13
C ARG A 213 48.34 -13.04 -32.01
N GLU A 214 49.55 -12.93 -32.56
CA GLU A 214 50.23 -11.69 -32.98
C GLU A 214 49.30 -10.76 -33.83
N ARG A 215 49.48 -9.43 -33.92
CA ARG A 215 50.74 -8.64 -33.96
C ARG A 215 50.48 -7.12 -33.80
N GLY A 216 51.37 -6.42 -33.07
CA GLY A 216 51.90 -5.11 -33.50
C GLY A 216 51.38 -3.81 -32.86
N GLY A 217 52.24 -3.12 -32.09
CA GLY A 217 52.05 -1.73 -31.63
C GLY A 217 53.02 -1.36 -30.50
N GLN A 218 53.93 -0.41 -30.72
CA GLN A 218 55.06 -0.10 -29.81
C GLN A 218 54.80 1.07 -28.85
N LYS A 219 55.40 0.98 -27.63
CA LYS A 219 55.83 2.08 -26.70
C LYS A 219 54.68 2.93 -26.09
N ALA A 220 54.69 3.33 -24.81
CA ALA A 220 55.82 3.89 -24.06
C ALA A 220 55.55 3.97 -22.53
N TYR A 221 56.60 3.68 -21.74
CA TYR A 221 57.14 4.45 -20.61
C TYR A 221 56.37 4.81 -19.31
N ARG A 222 57.00 4.31 -18.22
CA ARG A 222 57.41 4.98 -16.96
C ARG A 222 56.53 4.94 -15.70
N GLU A 223 57.13 4.29 -14.69
CA GLU A 223 56.87 4.42 -13.26
C GLU A 223 57.38 5.76 -12.69
N SER A 224 56.74 6.20 -11.61
CA SER A 224 57.24 7.05 -10.51
C SER A 224 56.14 7.11 -9.44
N ASP A 225 56.35 7.03 -8.13
CA ASP A 225 57.56 6.86 -7.31
C ASP A 225 57.15 6.18 -5.99
N ARG A 226 57.91 5.17 -5.53
CA ARG A 226 58.80 5.20 -4.36
C ARG A 226 58.25 5.73 -3.02
N SER A 227 58.30 4.80 -2.04
CA SER A 227 58.99 4.94 -0.74
C SER A 227 58.25 5.68 0.39
N PHE A 228 58.56 5.49 1.69
CA PHE A 228 59.59 4.70 2.39
C PHE A 228 59.13 4.43 3.84
N CYS A 229 59.68 3.39 4.52
CA CYS A 229 59.99 3.23 5.97
C CYS A 229 59.21 4.00 7.09
N SER A 230 59.12 3.59 8.36
CA SER A 230 59.47 2.42 9.21
C SER A 230 59.01 2.79 10.66
N ASP A 231 59.25 2.10 11.79
CA ASP A 231 59.98 0.89 12.17
C ASP A 231 59.44 0.36 13.54
N GLN A 232 59.79 -0.88 13.95
CA GLN A 232 59.71 -1.42 15.33
C GLN A 232 58.29 -1.59 15.96
N ASN A 233 57.99 -2.55 16.85
CA ASN A 233 58.84 -3.32 17.77
C ASN A 233 58.19 -4.69 18.15
N LYS A 234 59.04 -5.71 18.38
CA LYS A 234 58.91 -6.89 19.28
C LYS A 234 57.54 -7.52 19.56
N GLY A 235 57.43 -8.82 19.25
CA GLY A 235 56.32 -9.66 19.72
C GLY A 235 56.51 -10.22 21.14
N ASN A 236 55.46 -10.87 21.64
CA ASN A 236 55.50 -11.84 22.73
C ASN A 236 54.30 -12.79 22.57
N GLU A 237 54.53 -14.11 22.64
CA GLU A 237 53.46 -15.11 22.67
C GLU A 237 52.84 -15.19 24.07
N ILE A 238 51.51 -15.13 24.17
CA ILE A 238 50.76 -15.63 25.33
C ILE A 238 49.54 -16.41 24.84
N ASN A 239 49.33 -17.59 25.43
CA ASN A 239 48.27 -18.55 25.10
C ASN A 239 46.86 -18.08 25.54
N PRO A 240 45.76 -18.75 25.14
CA PRO A 240 44.48 -18.09 24.93
C PRO A 240 43.76 -17.69 26.23
N GLY A 241 43.58 -16.38 26.41
CA GLY A 241 42.63 -15.84 27.37
C GLY A 241 41.20 -15.94 26.85
N HIS A 242 40.24 -16.25 27.72
CA HIS A 242 38.81 -16.15 27.41
C HIS A 242 38.46 -14.73 26.94
N CYS A 243 38.12 -14.60 25.66
CA CYS A 243 37.26 -13.52 25.19
C CYS A 243 35.80 -13.91 25.49
N HIS A 244 35.25 -13.32 26.55
CA HIS A 244 33.80 -13.13 26.61
C HIS A 244 33.41 -12.24 25.43
N SER A 245 32.54 -12.75 24.56
CA SER A 245 31.75 -11.98 23.62
C SER A 245 30.32 -12.49 23.70
N ASP A 246 29.62 -12.09 24.76
CA ASP A 246 28.16 -12.09 24.78
C ASP A 246 27.62 -11.04 23.79
N GLU A 247 26.30 -11.09 23.56
CA GLU A 247 25.49 -10.06 22.88
C GLU A 247 25.42 -10.13 21.33
N THR A 248 24.66 -11.15 20.89
CA THR A 248 23.63 -11.06 19.83
C THR A 248 23.98 -10.38 18.50
N SER A 249 24.33 -11.20 17.50
CA SER A 249 24.04 -10.88 16.10
C SER A 249 22.54 -10.57 15.95
N SER A 250 22.18 -9.51 15.23
CA SER A 250 20.77 -9.17 15.00
C SER A 250 20.17 -10.08 13.93
N ASP A 251 19.16 -10.88 14.27
CA ASP A 251 18.51 -11.88 13.38
C ASP A 251 17.61 -11.25 12.28
N TYR A 252 17.99 -10.10 11.72
CA TYR A 252 17.31 -9.51 10.56
C TYR A 252 17.77 -10.17 9.26
N LEU A 253 16.83 -10.49 8.37
CA LEU A 253 17.10 -11.07 7.04
C LEU A 253 17.45 -10.00 6.00
N TYR A 254 16.99 -8.76 6.19
CA TYR A 254 17.14 -7.66 5.23
C TYR A 254 17.62 -6.39 5.91
N ASP A 255 18.62 -5.69 5.35
CA ASP A 255 19.05 -4.38 5.85
C ASP A 255 18.00 -3.30 5.55
N VAL A 256 17.62 -3.17 4.28
CA VAL A 256 16.58 -2.23 3.84
C VAL A 256 15.61 -2.97 2.94
N SER A 257 14.32 -2.94 3.27
CA SER A 257 13.27 -3.51 2.43
C SER A 257 12.30 -2.46 1.91
N PHE A 258 11.77 -2.70 0.72
CA PHE A 258 10.58 -2.06 0.19
C PHE A 258 9.64 -3.13 -0.35
N ILE A 259 8.33 -2.98 -0.11
CA ILE A 259 7.31 -3.83 -0.71
C ILE A 259 6.38 -2.96 -1.57
N GLY A 260 5.96 -3.44 -2.74
CA GLY A 260 4.87 -2.82 -3.52
C GLY A 260 5.18 -2.67 -5.01
N SER A 261 4.15 -2.28 -5.77
CA SER A 261 4.26 -2.22 -7.22
C SER A 261 5.20 -1.11 -7.72
N MET A 262 5.85 -1.34 -8.85
CA MET A 262 6.68 -0.32 -9.51
C MET A 262 5.89 0.63 -10.41
N TYR A 263 4.55 0.51 -10.49
CA TYR A 263 3.67 1.32 -11.36
C TYR A 263 4.11 1.39 -12.82
N ARG A 264 4.72 0.29 -13.32
CA ARG A 264 5.21 0.19 -14.69
C ARG A 264 4.10 0.27 -15.73
N LYS A 265 2.92 -0.25 -15.39
CA LYS A 265 1.68 -0.05 -16.15
C LYS A 265 1.01 1.20 -15.61
N ASN A 266 1.17 2.33 -16.31
CA ASN A 266 0.57 3.61 -15.99
C ASN A 266 0.07 4.28 -17.27
N SER A 267 -1.02 5.05 -17.18
CA SER A 267 -1.67 5.61 -18.37
C SER A 267 -0.88 6.72 -19.04
N TYR A 268 0.10 7.35 -18.38
CA TYR A 268 0.98 8.34 -19.05
C TYR A 268 1.84 7.68 -20.13
N ASP A 269 2.48 6.55 -19.83
CA ASP A 269 3.33 5.85 -20.80
C ASP A 269 2.53 5.31 -22.00
N GLU A 270 1.23 5.07 -21.83
CA GLU A 270 0.29 4.66 -22.90
C GLU A 270 -0.14 5.82 -23.81
N ILE A 271 -0.21 7.06 -23.29
CA ILE A 271 -0.75 8.21 -24.05
C ILE A 271 0.28 9.28 -24.45
N LYS A 272 1.49 9.27 -23.88
CA LYS A 272 2.50 10.33 -24.06
C LYS A 272 2.86 10.65 -25.52
N ASP A 273 2.79 9.67 -26.41
CA ASP A 273 3.11 9.84 -27.83
C ASP A 273 1.92 10.41 -28.63
N MET A 274 0.73 10.48 -28.03
CA MET A 274 -0.45 11.20 -28.54
C MET A 274 -0.55 12.64 -28.02
N LEU A 275 0.28 13.03 -27.04
CA LEU A 275 0.31 14.38 -26.50
C LEU A 275 1.07 15.35 -27.42
N PRO A 276 0.64 16.62 -27.57
CA PRO A 276 1.44 17.66 -28.19
C PRO A 276 2.81 17.80 -27.51
N ASP A 277 3.86 18.11 -28.28
CA ASP A 277 5.23 18.26 -27.76
C ASP A 277 5.31 19.25 -26.58
N TYR A 278 4.54 20.35 -26.64
CA TYR A 278 4.43 21.32 -25.55
C TYR A 278 3.81 20.71 -24.29
N VAL A 279 2.69 20.00 -24.41
CA VAL A 279 1.99 19.37 -23.27
C VAL A 279 2.84 18.25 -22.66
N ARG A 280 3.53 17.45 -23.48
CA ARG A 280 4.47 16.43 -23.01
C ARG A 280 5.64 17.06 -22.25
N GLY A 281 6.27 18.10 -22.81
CA GLY A 281 7.35 18.84 -22.14
C GLY A 281 6.90 19.55 -20.86
N TYR A 282 5.66 20.07 -20.83
CA TYR A 282 5.03 20.65 -19.66
C TYR A 282 4.86 19.61 -18.55
N PHE A 283 4.34 18.42 -18.87
CA PHE A 283 4.24 17.31 -17.91
C PHE A 283 5.61 16.79 -17.46
N ASP A 284 6.60 16.67 -18.35
CA ASP A 284 7.97 16.28 -17.97
C ASP A 284 8.60 17.28 -16.97
N ALA A 285 8.28 18.58 -17.07
CA ALA A 285 8.71 19.59 -16.11
C ALA A 285 7.91 19.53 -14.80
N LEU A 286 6.59 19.37 -14.88
CA LEU A 286 5.70 19.24 -13.71
C LEU A 286 6.03 18.01 -12.86
N MET A 287 6.26 16.86 -13.50
CA MET A 287 6.65 15.63 -12.80
C MET A 287 7.97 15.82 -12.05
N LYS A 288 8.98 16.43 -12.69
CA LYS A 288 10.25 16.74 -12.03
C LYS A 288 10.07 17.69 -10.83
N LEU A 289 9.30 18.77 -11.00
CA LEU A 289 9.01 19.71 -9.91
C LEU A 289 8.33 19.01 -8.72
N GLN A 290 7.32 18.19 -8.98
CA GLN A 290 6.58 17.47 -7.95
C GLN A 290 7.45 16.45 -7.18
N MET A 291 8.48 15.90 -7.79
CA MET A 291 9.41 14.95 -7.17
C MET A 291 10.44 15.58 -6.23
N GLU A 292 10.61 16.91 -6.27
CA GLU A 292 11.53 17.63 -5.36
C GLU A 292 10.84 18.22 -4.13
N ILE A 293 9.50 18.15 -4.03
CA ILE A 293 8.74 18.73 -2.92
C ILE A 293 7.79 17.69 -2.32
N TYR A 294 7.89 17.48 -1.01
CA TYR A 294 7.04 16.56 -0.25
C TYR A 294 6.05 17.32 0.62
N GLY A 295 4.93 16.68 0.99
CA GLY A 295 3.83 17.32 1.72
C GLY A 295 2.87 18.18 0.88
N GLU A 296 3.30 18.64 -0.31
CA GLU A 296 2.48 19.43 -1.25
C GLU A 296 2.19 18.68 -2.56
N ASN A 297 1.06 19.01 -3.19
CA ASN A 297 0.69 18.49 -4.51
C ASN A 297 0.34 19.65 -5.46
N TYR A 298 1.22 19.89 -6.44
CA TYR A 298 1.09 20.95 -7.45
C TYR A 298 0.32 20.52 -8.69
N ILE A 299 0.02 19.23 -8.84
CA ILE A 299 -0.49 18.66 -10.11
C ILE A 299 -1.82 19.34 -10.48
N ASP A 300 -2.77 19.43 -9.53
CA ASP A 300 -4.09 20.01 -9.79
C ASP A 300 -4.01 21.48 -10.23
N GLY A 301 -3.14 22.28 -9.58
CA GLY A 301 -2.96 23.70 -9.89
C GLY A 301 -2.23 23.94 -11.21
N MET A 302 -1.53 22.93 -11.72
CA MET A 302 -0.77 22.96 -12.97
C MET A 302 -1.55 22.32 -14.14
N LEU A 303 -2.67 21.63 -13.87
CA LEU A 303 -3.68 21.33 -14.88
C LEU A 303 -4.53 22.59 -15.14
N THR A 304 -3.88 23.59 -15.75
CA THR A 304 -4.50 24.89 -16.07
C THR A 304 -5.63 24.74 -17.10
N ALA A 305 -6.47 25.77 -17.23
CA ALA A 305 -7.56 25.78 -18.20
C ALA A 305 -7.09 25.56 -19.66
N GLU A 306 -5.91 26.07 -20.03
CA GLU A 306 -5.29 25.86 -21.35
C GLU A 306 -4.86 24.40 -21.56
N ILE A 307 -4.22 23.80 -20.56
CA ILE A 307 -3.85 22.38 -20.60
C ILE A 307 -5.10 21.49 -20.65
N ILE A 308 -6.11 21.76 -19.80
CA ILE A 308 -7.40 21.06 -19.78
C ILE A 308 -8.09 21.12 -21.14
N ASP A 309 -8.16 22.29 -21.78
CA ASP A 309 -8.75 22.51 -23.09
C ASP A 309 -8.00 21.71 -24.18
N GLU A 310 -6.66 21.75 -24.17
CA GLU A 310 -5.83 21.04 -25.14
C GLU A 310 -5.88 19.50 -24.99
N LEU A 311 -6.04 19.01 -23.76
CA LEU A 311 -6.36 17.60 -23.49
C LEU A 311 -7.78 17.25 -23.95
N SER A 312 -8.77 18.09 -23.66
CA SER A 312 -10.20 17.84 -23.98
C SER A 312 -10.46 17.75 -25.48
N ARG A 313 -9.64 18.41 -26.31
CA ARG A 313 -9.67 18.27 -27.78
C ARG A 313 -9.28 16.89 -28.29
N ARG A 314 -8.56 16.08 -27.50
CA ARG A 314 -7.94 14.80 -27.91
C ARG A 314 -8.51 13.61 -27.16
N PHE A 315 -8.72 13.74 -25.86
CA PHE A 315 -9.20 12.67 -24.99
C PHE A 315 -10.67 12.90 -24.68
N ARG A 316 -11.53 12.08 -25.28
CA ARG A 316 -12.95 12.01 -24.91
C ARG A 316 -13.09 11.17 -23.66
N ILE A 317 -13.63 11.75 -22.60
CA ILE A 317 -13.98 11.00 -21.38
C ILE A 317 -15.39 10.44 -21.57
N GLU A 318 -15.48 9.12 -21.54
CA GLU A 318 -16.76 8.43 -21.39
C GLU A 318 -17.10 8.38 -19.90
N LYS A 319 -18.23 8.98 -19.53
CA LYS A 319 -18.77 9.01 -18.18
C LYS A 319 -20.29 9.15 -18.25
N SER A 320 -21.00 8.69 -17.22
CA SER A 320 -22.44 8.89 -17.12
C SER A 320 -22.82 10.34 -16.80
N GLU A 321 -24.09 10.69 -17.00
CA GLU A 321 -24.64 11.98 -16.59
C GLU A 321 -24.58 12.20 -15.08
N ARG A 322 -24.59 11.11 -14.30
CA ARG A 322 -24.48 11.12 -12.83
C ARG A 322 -23.04 11.24 -12.34
N SER A 323 -22.04 11.04 -13.21
CA SER A 323 -20.63 11.21 -12.88
C SER A 323 -20.19 12.67 -13.00
N PHE A 324 -19.74 13.25 -11.89
CA PHE A 324 -19.09 14.57 -11.87
C PHE A 324 -17.56 14.50 -11.94
N SER A 325 -17.01 13.31 -12.26
CA SER A 325 -15.59 13.16 -12.65
C SER A 325 -15.26 14.06 -13.85
N ASN A 326 -14.00 14.53 -13.94
CA ASN A 326 -13.53 15.44 -14.97
C ASN A 326 -12.10 15.12 -15.42
N ILE A 327 -11.65 15.77 -16.50
CA ILE A 327 -10.34 15.50 -17.10
C ILE A 327 -9.17 15.87 -16.17
N SER A 328 -9.33 16.89 -15.32
CA SER A 328 -8.30 17.27 -14.35
C SER A 328 -8.07 16.16 -13.33
N LEU A 329 -9.15 15.60 -12.77
CA LEU A 329 -9.07 14.47 -11.83
C LEU A 329 -8.42 13.23 -12.47
N ILE A 330 -8.82 12.86 -13.70
CA ILE A 330 -8.24 11.70 -14.39
C ILE A 330 -6.74 11.93 -14.64
N PHE A 331 -6.37 13.09 -15.17
CA PHE A 331 -4.97 13.38 -15.47
C PHE A 331 -4.10 13.54 -14.22
N SER A 332 -4.59 14.14 -13.14
CA SER A 332 -3.80 14.28 -11.90
C SER A 332 -3.56 12.93 -11.21
N THR A 333 -4.48 11.97 -11.37
CA THR A 333 -4.49 10.72 -10.59
C THR A 333 -3.94 9.52 -11.36
N THR A 334 -4.63 9.08 -12.42
CA THR A 334 -4.29 7.82 -13.13
C THR A 334 -3.19 8.00 -14.18
N VAL A 335 -3.07 9.21 -14.73
CA VAL A 335 -2.02 9.56 -15.70
C VAL A 335 -0.75 10.01 -14.96
N LEU A 336 -0.77 11.19 -14.33
CA LEU A 336 0.43 11.80 -13.75
C LEU A 336 0.79 11.20 -12.39
N GLY A 337 -0.18 10.97 -11.50
CA GLY A 337 0.06 10.44 -10.15
C GLY A 337 0.83 9.12 -10.12
N PHE A 338 0.37 8.11 -10.89
CA PHE A 338 1.08 6.83 -11.00
C PHE A 338 2.42 6.94 -11.75
N LYS A 339 2.55 7.82 -12.75
CA LYS A 339 3.82 8.03 -13.45
C LYS A 339 4.88 8.66 -12.52
N ILE A 340 4.49 9.64 -11.71
CA ILE A 340 5.36 10.25 -10.69
C ILE A 340 5.75 9.20 -9.65
N ALA A 341 4.80 8.38 -9.19
CA ALA A 341 5.07 7.30 -8.24
C ALA A 341 6.07 6.25 -8.79
N GLN A 342 6.00 5.90 -10.09
CA GLN A 342 7.03 5.10 -10.75
C GLN A 342 8.40 5.80 -10.68
N LEU A 343 8.47 7.04 -11.16
CA LEU A 343 9.73 7.80 -11.26
C LEU A 343 10.39 8.01 -9.88
N GLU A 344 9.61 8.31 -8.83
CA GLU A 344 10.12 8.40 -7.46
C GLU A 344 10.66 7.07 -6.95
N ARG A 345 9.94 5.96 -7.13
CA ARG A 345 10.39 4.65 -6.64
C ARG A 345 11.73 4.25 -7.26
N TYR A 346 11.90 4.45 -8.58
CA TYR A 346 13.19 4.21 -9.24
C TYR A 346 14.29 5.21 -8.80
N LYS A 347 13.97 6.51 -8.61
CA LYS A 347 14.92 7.52 -8.10
C LYS A 347 15.43 7.13 -6.70
N LEU A 348 14.53 6.90 -5.74
CA LEU A 348 14.86 6.66 -4.34
C LEU A 348 15.51 5.28 -4.12
N LEU A 349 14.97 4.20 -4.69
CA LEU A 349 15.59 2.86 -4.59
C LEU A 349 16.95 2.81 -5.31
N GLY A 350 17.08 3.51 -6.45
CA GLY A 350 18.33 3.65 -7.18
C GLY A 350 19.38 4.53 -6.49
N ALA A 351 18.97 5.44 -5.59
CA ALA A 351 19.87 6.21 -4.75
C ALA A 351 20.38 5.40 -3.54
N LEU A 352 19.50 4.63 -2.91
CA LEU A 352 19.82 3.79 -1.75
C LEU A 352 20.68 2.57 -2.10
N SER A 353 20.34 1.84 -3.16
CA SER A 353 21.06 0.61 -3.57
C SER A 353 22.51 0.85 -4.02
N LYS A 354 22.91 2.11 -4.28
CA LYS A 354 24.31 2.49 -4.50
C LYS A 354 25.16 2.51 -3.23
N ARG A 355 24.56 2.31 -2.05
CA ARG A 355 25.18 2.54 -0.74
C ARG A 355 24.86 1.45 0.29
N TYR A 356 23.71 0.80 0.17
CA TYR A 356 23.18 -0.17 1.14
C TYR A 356 22.60 -1.38 0.41
N ASP A 357 22.49 -2.52 1.09
CA ASP A 357 21.71 -3.65 0.60
C ASP A 357 20.21 -3.30 0.66
N VAL A 358 19.53 -3.43 -0.48
CA VAL A 358 18.12 -3.04 -0.66
C VAL A 358 17.36 -4.17 -1.33
N SER A 359 16.46 -4.79 -0.58
CA SER A 359 15.53 -5.83 -1.04
C SER A 359 14.19 -5.23 -1.46
N VAL A 360 13.76 -5.48 -2.70
CA VAL A 360 12.57 -4.91 -3.32
C VAL A 360 11.59 -6.05 -3.66
N PHE A 361 10.51 -6.16 -2.89
CA PHE A 361 9.44 -7.12 -3.11
C PHE A 361 8.35 -6.48 -3.96
N THR A 362 8.17 -6.95 -5.19
CA THR A 362 7.31 -6.28 -6.18
C THR A 362 6.65 -7.25 -7.15
N ASP A 363 5.48 -6.88 -7.67
CA ASP A 363 4.77 -7.65 -8.71
C ASP A 363 5.37 -7.48 -10.12
N ASP A 364 6.31 -6.53 -10.29
CA ASP A 364 7.10 -6.37 -11.50
C ASP A 364 8.39 -7.20 -11.41
N GLU A 365 8.29 -8.50 -11.70
CA GLU A 365 9.44 -9.42 -11.82
C GLU A 365 10.48 -8.94 -12.84
N ASN A 366 10.10 -8.05 -13.76
CA ASN A 366 10.94 -7.48 -14.79
C ASN A 366 11.44 -6.07 -14.43
N ALA A 367 11.24 -5.60 -13.19
CA ALA A 367 11.81 -4.35 -12.71
C ALA A 367 13.33 -4.52 -12.55
N ASP A 368 14.07 -3.82 -13.39
CA ASP A 368 15.52 -3.79 -13.39
C ASP A 368 16.03 -2.66 -12.48
N PHE A 369 16.88 -3.01 -11.53
CA PHE A 369 17.50 -2.08 -10.59
C PHE A 369 19.01 -2.20 -10.70
N VAL A 370 19.71 -1.07 -10.75
CA VAL A 370 21.16 -1.03 -10.97
C VAL A 370 21.93 -1.89 -9.95
N LEU A 371 21.49 -1.90 -8.69
CA LEU A 371 22.12 -2.61 -7.58
C LEU A 371 21.14 -3.21 -6.55
N ALA A 372 19.84 -2.93 -6.63
CA ALA A 372 18.85 -3.46 -5.67
C ALA A 372 18.47 -4.90 -6.03
N HIS A 373 18.10 -5.70 -5.02
CA HIS A 373 17.64 -7.06 -5.21
C HIS A 373 16.13 -7.08 -5.47
N ASN A 374 15.71 -7.41 -6.70
CA ASN A 374 14.31 -7.76 -6.96
C ASN A 374 14.03 -9.14 -6.36
N MET A 375 13.12 -9.17 -5.38
CA MET A 375 12.76 -10.36 -4.60
C MET A 375 11.48 -11.03 -5.11
N GLY A 376 10.86 -10.50 -6.17
CA GLY A 376 9.57 -10.95 -6.67
C GLY A 376 8.39 -10.54 -5.77
N PRO A 377 7.17 -11.01 -6.08
CA PRO A 377 5.98 -10.68 -5.31
C PRO A 377 5.96 -11.43 -3.98
N VAL A 378 5.30 -10.84 -2.98
CA VAL A 378 4.95 -11.51 -1.72
C VAL A 378 3.44 -11.48 -1.49
N ARG A 379 2.91 -12.51 -0.85
CA ARG A 379 1.54 -12.51 -0.34
C ARG A 379 1.38 -11.42 0.72
N TYR A 380 0.33 -10.62 0.57
CA TYR A 380 0.12 -9.47 1.45
C TYR A 380 -0.26 -9.88 2.88
N TRP A 381 -1.00 -10.97 3.02
CA TRP A 381 -1.67 -11.34 4.26
C TRP A 381 -0.74 -11.96 5.30
N ASP A 382 0.20 -12.79 4.86
CA ASP A 382 1.00 -13.69 5.69
C ASP A 382 2.51 -13.53 5.48
N GLU A 383 2.98 -13.33 4.25
CA GLU A 383 4.42 -13.11 3.99
C GLU A 383 4.86 -11.67 4.28
N SER A 384 4.05 -10.66 3.96
CA SER A 384 4.43 -9.26 4.16
C SER A 384 4.71 -8.88 5.63
N PRO A 385 3.91 -9.31 6.64
CA PRO A 385 4.25 -9.08 8.04
C PRO A 385 5.59 -9.70 8.47
N VAL A 386 5.92 -10.89 7.93
CA VAL A 386 7.19 -11.57 8.19
C VAL A 386 8.35 -10.77 7.60
N VAL A 387 8.22 -10.24 6.38
CA VAL A 387 9.23 -9.31 5.81
C VAL A 387 9.37 -8.05 6.66
N PHE A 388 8.26 -7.46 7.13
CA PHE A 388 8.32 -6.24 7.95
C PHE A 388 9.07 -6.43 9.27
N TYR A 389 8.83 -7.56 9.95
CA TYR A 389 9.53 -7.94 11.17
C TYR A 389 11.02 -8.25 10.93
N ASN A 390 11.33 -8.96 9.84
CA ASN A 390 12.70 -9.39 9.51
C ASN A 390 13.55 -8.34 8.77
N SER A 391 13.07 -7.10 8.61
CA SER A 391 13.83 -6.00 8.00
C SER A 391 14.38 -5.03 9.05
N ARG A 392 15.66 -4.64 8.97
CA ARG A 392 16.20 -3.58 9.84
C ARG A 392 15.46 -2.28 9.59
N ILE A 393 15.26 -1.91 8.32
CA ILE A 393 14.52 -0.72 7.88
C ILE A 393 13.47 -1.11 6.83
N ASN A 394 12.22 -0.72 7.06
CA ASN A 394 11.13 -0.83 6.09
C ASN A 394 10.83 0.53 5.47
N LEU A 395 10.90 0.62 4.14
CA LEU A 395 10.60 1.81 3.36
C LEU A 395 9.11 1.86 2.99
N ASN A 396 8.48 3.01 3.22
CA ASN A 396 7.19 3.36 2.65
C ASN A 396 7.31 4.58 1.73
N PHE A 397 6.81 4.46 0.50
CA PHE A 397 6.73 5.55 -0.47
C PHE A 397 5.26 5.80 -0.84
N THR A 398 4.62 6.67 -0.07
CA THR A 398 3.26 7.16 -0.29
C THR A 398 3.17 7.85 -1.63
N ILE A 399 2.23 7.42 -2.48
CA ILE A 399 2.01 7.98 -3.81
C ILE A 399 1.31 9.33 -3.74
N ARG A 400 1.53 10.20 -4.74
CA ARG A 400 0.99 11.56 -4.79
C ARG A 400 -0.54 11.64 -4.91
N ASN A 401 -1.19 10.53 -5.28
CA ASN A 401 -2.64 10.37 -5.26
C ASN A 401 -3.20 10.45 -3.83
N ILE A 402 -2.45 9.95 -2.83
CA ILE A 402 -2.75 10.17 -1.41
C ILE A 402 -2.21 11.57 -1.06
N ARG A 403 -3.12 12.47 -0.70
CA ARG A 403 -2.90 13.91 -0.62
C ARG A 403 -2.41 14.35 0.76
N SER A 404 -2.98 13.75 1.79
CA SER A 404 -2.63 13.98 3.18
C SER A 404 -2.55 12.71 4.02
N GLY A 405 -3.26 11.66 3.59
CA GLY A 405 -3.45 10.40 4.31
C GLY A 405 -2.21 9.56 4.56
N ILE A 406 -2.28 8.72 5.59
CA ILE A 406 -1.27 7.70 5.90
C ILE A 406 -1.69 6.37 5.25
N PRO A 407 -0.94 5.82 4.27
CA PRO A 407 -1.33 4.59 3.57
C PRO A 407 -1.31 3.38 4.49
N LEU A 408 -2.12 2.36 4.15
CA LEU A 408 -2.27 1.11 4.91
C LEU A 408 -0.92 0.50 5.35
N ARG A 409 0.07 0.56 4.45
CA ARG A 409 1.43 0.04 4.66
C ARG A 409 2.12 0.55 5.93
N VAL A 410 1.99 1.83 6.29
CA VAL A 410 2.65 2.37 7.50
C VAL A 410 2.06 1.70 8.73
N TRP A 411 0.73 1.54 8.77
CA TRP A 411 0.04 0.87 9.87
C TRP A 411 0.43 -0.61 10.00
N ASP A 412 0.57 -1.32 8.88
CA ASP A 412 0.97 -2.74 8.88
C ASP A 412 2.45 -2.98 9.24
N ILE A 413 3.38 -2.12 8.79
CA ILE A 413 4.78 -2.18 9.22
C ILE A 413 4.86 -2.04 10.74
N LEU A 414 4.16 -1.05 11.31
CA LEU A 414 4.15 -0.82 12.75
C LEU A 414 3.44 -1.96 13.51
N ALA A 415 2.35 -2.53 12.99
CA ALA A 415 1.66 -3.67 13.59
C ALA A 415 2.62 -4.87 13.79
N ALA A 416 3.40 -5.16 12.74
CA ALA A 416 4.41 -6.21 12.70
C ALA A 416 5.68 -5.89 13.49
N GLY A 417 5.82 -4.70 14.11
CA GLY A 417 7.02 -4.34 14.87
C GLY A 417 8.21 -3.92 14.02
N GLY A 418 8.00 -3.68 12.73
CA GLY A 418 9.03 -3.19 11.82
C GLY A 418 9.36 -1.71 12.05
N PHE A 419 10.63 -1.34 11.96
CA PHE A 419 11.04 0.06 11.92
C PHE A 419 10.66 0.68 10.57
N CYS A 420 9.87 1.77 10.57
CA CYS A 420 9.40 2.41 9.35
C CYS A 420 10.14 3.73 9.05
N ILE A 421 10.63 3.87 7.82
CA ILE A 421 10.98 5.15 7.19
C ILE A 421 9.98 5.43 6.07
N THR A 422 9.25 6.56 6.15
CA THR A 422 8.27 6.99 5.14
C THR A 422 8.61 8.34 4.53
N ASN A 423 8.17 8.64 3.32
CA ASN A 423 8.10 10.04 2.87
C ASN A 423 7.09 10.81 3.73
N PHE A 424 7.33 12.11 3.95
CA PHE A 424 6.43 12.96 4.72
C PHE A 424 5.01 13.02 4.12
N GLN A 425 4.01 13.01 5.01
CA GLN A 425 2.60 13.24 4.73
C GLN A 425 2.02 14.14 5.84
N PRO A 426 1.18 15.14 5.51
CA PRO A 426 0.58 16.06 6.48
C PRO A 426 -0.09 15.40 7.69
N GLU A 427 -0.74 14.24 7.54
CA GLU A 427 -1.41 13.58 8.66
C GLU A 427 -0.45 12.83 9.61
N LEU A 428 0.82 12.62 9.25
CA LEU A 428 1.78 11.96 10.15
C LEU A 428 1.86 12.68 11.50
N VAL A 429 1.88 14.01 11.51
CA VAL A 429 1.98 14.81 12.75
C VAL A 429 0.70 14.76 13.61
N MET A 430 -0.41 14.28 13.06
CA MET A 430 -1.66 14.06 13.83
C MET A 430 -1.62 12.77 14.65
N TYR A 431 -0.84 11.77 14.23
CA TYR A 431 -0.82 10.43 14.83
C TYR A 431 0.52 10.04 15.42
N PHE A 432 1.62 10.61 14.92
CA PHE A 432 2.98 10.18 15.20
C PHE A 432 3.93 11.38 15.39
N LYS A 433 5.02 11.13 16.11
CA LYS A 433 6.14 12.05 16.22
C LYS A 433 7.39 11.45 15.55
N ASN A 434 8.09 12.26 14.77
CA ASN A 434 9.30 11.86 14.07
C ASN A 434 10.39 11.42 15.05
N GLY A 435 10.96 10.24 14.87
CA GLY A 435 12.03 9.72 15.74
C GLY A 435 11.58 9.23 17.13
N GLU A 436 10.27 9.24 17.43
CA GLU A 436 9.74 8.56 18.63
C GLU A 436 9.05 7.23 18.27
N GLU A 437 8.24 7.19 17.21
CA GLU A 437 7.39 6.02 16.86
C GLU A 437 7.58 5.53 15.41
N LEU A 438 7.92 6.44 14.50
CA LEU A 438 8.38 6.15 13.16
C LEU A 438 9.26 7.32 12.68
N VAL A 439 9.92 7.15 11.54
CA VAL A 439 10.74 8.20 10.94
C VAL A 439 10.17 8.61 9.59
N TRP A 440 10.16 9.92 9.30
CA TRP A 440 9.89 10.40 7.95
C TRP A 440 11.01 11.23 7.36
N PHE A 441 11.11 11.21 6.03
CA PHE A 441 12.04 11.99 5.24
C PHE A 441 11.35 13.04 4.37
N GLU A 442 12.08 14.10 4.04
CA GLU A 442 11.59 15.26 3.29
C GLU A 442 12.22 15.41 1.89
N ASP A 443 13.31 14.70 1.60
CA ASP A 443 13.92 14.60 0.26
C ASP A 443 14.80 13.32 0.10
N GLU A 444 15.39 13.11 -1.08
CA GLU A 444 16.28 11.96 -1.37
C GLU A 444 17.54 11.94 -0.49
N ALA A 445 18.17 13.10 -0.24
CA ALA A 445 19.41 13.19 0.51
C ALA A 445 19.17 12.92 2.01
N ASP A 446 18.05 13.41 2.55
CA ASP A 446 17.57 13.13 3.89
C ASP A 446 17.19 11.65 4.06
N LEU A 447 16.52 11.02 3.08
CA LEU A 447 16.29 9.57 3.06
C LEU A 447 17.60 8.79 3.13
N VAL A 448 18.56 9.07 2.24
CA VAL A 448 19.86 8.39 2.19
C VAL A 448 20.62 8.56 3.51
N LYS A 449 20.60 9.77 4.08
CA LYS A 449 21.21 10.07 5.38
C LYS A 449 20.55 9.29 6.52
N LYS A 450 19.21 9.28 6.59
CA LYS A 450 18.44 8.59 7.65
C LYS A 450 18.62 7.09 7.58
N VAL A 451 18.64 6.48 6.39
CA VAL A 451 18.93 5.04 6.23
C VAL A 451 20.32 4.71 6.78
N GLY A 452 21.38 5.44 6.39
CA GLY A 452 22.72 5.21 6.92
C GLY A 452 22.85 5.43 8.43
N TYR A 453 22.13 6.42 8.97
CA TYR A 453 22.06 6.67 10.40
C TYR A 453 21.40 5.49 11.15
N TYR A 454 20.18 5.10 10.80
CA TYR A 454 19.46 4.06 11.55
C TYR A 454 20.02 2.65 11.32
N LEU A 455 20.70 2.36 10.20
CA LEU A 455 21.45 1.11 10.06
C LEU A 455 22.58 0.99 11.10
N SER A 456 23.20 2.12 11.49
CA SER A 456 24.30 2.18 12.46
C SER A 456 23.86 2.48 13.91
N HIS A 457 22.59 2.83 14.15
CA HIS A 457 22.05 3.19 15.47
C HIS A 457 20.95 2.20 15.90
N GLU A 458 21.37 0.96 16.19
CA GLU A 458 20.45 -0.18 16.33
C GLU A 458 19.49 -0.09 17.53
N ASP A 459 19.97 0.32 18.71
CA ASP A 459 19.13 0.42 19.91
C ASP A 459 18.06 1.51 19.76
N GLU A 460 18.42 2.64 19.16
CA GLU A 460 17.47 3.69 18.84
C GLU A 460 16.43 3.23 17.81
N ARG A 461 16.87 2.55 16.75
CA ARG A 461 16.00 1.97 15.72
C ARG A 461 14.99 0.99 16.34
N LYS A 462 15.45 0.06 17.19
CA LYS A 462 14.60 -0.90 17.93
C LYS A 462 13.62 -0.20 18.87
N ARG A 463 14.08 0.80 19.63
CA ARG A 463 13.25 1.62 20.52
C ARG A 463 12.11 2.32 19.77
N ILE A 464 12.40 2.91 18.61
CA ILE A 464 11.39 3.59 17.78
C ILE A 464 10.37 2.58 17.23
N ALA A 465 10.83 1.43 16.72
CA ALA A 465 9.94 0.38 16.22
C ALA A 465 8.98 -0.15 17.31
N LEU A 466 9.50 -0.43 18.51
CA LEU A 466 8.71 -0.88 19.66
C LEU A 466 7.67 0.18 20.09
N ASN A 467 8.06 1.46 20.14
CA ASN A 467 7.15 2.56 20.44
C ASN A 467 6.02 2.66 19.41
N GLY A 468 6.34 2.59 18.12
CA GLY A 468 5.37 2.61 17.04
C GLY A 468 4.41 1.43 17.09
N GLN A 469 4.93 0.21 17.30
CA GLN A 469 4.12 -0.99 17.46
C GLN A 469 3.16 -0.89 18.65
N LYS A 470 3.67 -0.49 19.83
CA LYS A 470 2.85 -0.28 21.03
C LYS A 470 1.71 0.71 20.75
N LYS A 471 2.03 1.86 20.15
CA LYS A 471 1.06 2.92 19.87
C LYS A 471 -0.03 2.48 18.91
N VAL A 472 0.30 1.78 17.82
CA VAL A 472 -0.74 1.33 16.87
C VAL A 472 -1.59 0.20 17.46
N ARG A 473 -1.01 -0.68 18.27
CA ARG A 473 -1.74 -1.73 19.00
C ARG A 473 -2.73 -1.16 20.01
N GLU A 474 -2.34 -0.14 20.76
CA GLU A 474 -3.19 0.49 21.78
C GLU A 474 -4.27 1.40 21.17
N LEU A 475 -3.96 2.18 20.11
CA LEU A 475 -4.78 3.32 19.69
C LEU A 475 -5.31 3.27 18.24
N HIS A 476 -4.74 2.43 17.37
CA HIS A 476 -4.95 2.53 15.91
C HIS A 476 -5.23 1.19 15.22
N ASN A 477 -5.76 0.21 15.96
CA ASN A 477 -6.22 -1.08 15.44
C ASN A 477 -7.65 -1.03 14.86
N TYR A 478 -8.10 -2.11 14.22
CA TYR A 478 -9.45 -2.21 13.62
C TYR A 478 -10.58 -2.08 14.65
N ASP A 479 -10.43 -2.64 15.85
CA ASP A 479 -11.43 -2.55 16.92
C ASP A 479 -11.69 -1.10 17.39
N VAL A 480 -10.67 -0.23 17.35
CA VAL A 480 -10.81 1.21 17.62
C VAL A 480 -11.52 1.93 16.46
N ARG A 481 -11.16 1.64 15.21
CA ARG A 481 -11.79 2.29 14.03
C ARG A 481 -13.25 1.89 13.86
N LEU A 482 -13.58 0.61 14.05
CA LEU A 482 -14.95 0.11 13.97
C LEU A 482 -15.85 0.69 15.07
N ARG A 483 -15.32 0.93 16.28
CA ARG A 483 -16.05 1.65 17.32
C ARG A 483 -16.45 3.05 16.87
N ALA A 484 -15.53 3.81 16.25
CA ALA A 484 -15.83 5.13 15.74
C ALA A 484 -16.85 5.11 14.58
N ILE A 485 -16.85 4.05 13.76
CA ILE A 485 -17.89 3.81 12.74
C ILE A 485 -19.25 3.58 13.42
N GLU A 486 -19.32 2.71 14.42
CA GLU A 486 -20.56 2.40 15.16
C GLU A 486 -21.15 3.63 15.86
N GLU A 487 -20.31 4.48 16.46
CA GLU A 487 -20.72 5.75 17.07
C GLU A 487 -21.28 6.73 16.01
N ALA A 488 -20.64 6.81 14.84
CA ALA A 488 -21.05 7.70 13.76
C ALA A 488 -22.33 7.25 13.02
N ILE A 489 -22.63 5.95 12.95
CA ILE A 489 -23.87 5.44 12.35
C ILE A 489 -25.05 5.36 13.32
N THR A 490 -24.84 5.59 14.62
CA THR A 490 -25.90 5.59 15.65
C THR A 490 -26.33 6.99 16.09
N THR A 491 -25.62 8.02 15.62
CA THR A 491 -25.96 9.45 15.76
C THR A 491 -26.84 9.92 14.61
#